data_AF-A0A3C0GBP7-F1
#
_entry.id   AF-A0A3C0GBP7-F1
#
_cell.length_a   1.000
_cell.length_b   1.000
_cell.length_c   1.000
_cell.angle_alpha   90.00
_cell.angle_beta   90.00
_cell.angle_gamma   90.00
#
_symmetry.space_group_name_H-M   'P 1'
#
loop_
_entity.id
_entity.type
_entity.pdbx_description
1 polymer ?
#
loop_
_entity_poly.entity_id
_entity_poly.type
_entity_poly.pdbx_seq_one_letter_code
_entity_poly.pdbx_strand_id
1 'polypeptide(L)'
;MGKHDRMKMPFKHLISFEKLLTKYDEHLKGDDPFLAATAERILAVEKGFPELRNGFSDFSLLEKNKDLIDRILQDTFTEALSSNEIKVATLPYQGVIIKSSKRFQSIIHEAGDGYEPEIRNVGD
;
A
#
# COMPACT_ATOMS: atom_id res chain seq x y z
N MET A 1 0.22 22.98 8.36
CA MET A 1 1.34 22.01 8.17
C MET A 1 0.72 20.63 8.17
N GLY A 2 0.73 19.91 7.03
CA GLY A 2 0.09 18.59 6.94
C GLY A 2 0.84 17.52 7.73
N LYS A 3 0.11 16.52 8.25
CA LYS A 3 0.58 15.39 9.11
C LYS A 3 1.59 14.43 8.43
N HIS A 4 2.56 14.95 7.70
CA HIS A 4 3.62 14.20 7.04
C HIS A 4 4.97 14.91 7.23
N ASP A 5 5.31 15.26 8.47
CA ASP A 5 6.69 15.68 8.74
C ASP A 5 7.62 14.49 8.53
N ARG A 6 8.53 14.63 7.56
CA ARG A 6 9.49 13.58 7.22
C ARG A 6 10.42 13.37 8.42
N MET A 7 10.39 12.18 9.00
CA MET A 7 11.41 11.78 9.96
C MET A 7 12.78 11.88 9.27
N LYS A 8 13.69 12.67 9.85
CA LYS A 8 15.06 12.83 9.32
C LYS A 8 15.81 11.53 9.57
N MET A 9 16.00 10.77 8.50
CA MET A 9 16.71 9.50 8.52
C MET A 9 18.06 9.64 7.82
N PRO A 10 19.08 8.84 8.19
CA PRO A 10 20.39 8.85 7.51
C PRO A 10 20.34 8.24 6.11
N PHE A 11 19.15 7.85 5.62
CA PHE A 11 18.90 7.28 4.31
C PHE A 11 17.65 7.89 3.67
N LYS A 12 17.60 7.88 2.34
CA LYS A 12 16.44 8.33 1.56
C LYS A 12 15.46 7.17 1.40
N HIS A 13 14.24 7.33 1.88
CA HIS A 13 13.16 6.38 1.62
C HIS A 13 12.66 6.54 0.18
N LEU A 14 12.60 5.42 -0.54
CA LEU A 14 11.87 5.29 -1.79
C LEU A 14 10.74 4.29 -1.56
N ILE A 15 9.53 4.69 -1.93
CA ILE A 15 8.33 3.85 -1.87
C ILE A 15 8.13 3.27 -3.26
N SER A 16 8.09 1.95 -3.36
CA SER A 16 7.74 1.24 -4.59
C SER A 16 6.82 0.07 -4.29
N PHE A 17 6.06 -0.33 -5.32
CA PHE A 17 5.21 -1.51 -5.36
C PHE A 17 5.77 -2.57 -6.31
N GLU A 18 7.05 -2.43 -6.68
CA GLU A 18 7.78 -3.27 -7.63
C GLU A 18 7.61 -4.76 -7.32
N LYS A 19 7.69 -5.16 -6.04
CA LYS A 19 7.52 -6.56 -5.65
C LYS A 19 6.17 -7.16 -6.06
N LEU A 20 5.07 -6.40 -5.97
CA LEU A 20 3.74 -6.84 -6.38
C LEU A 20 3.59 -6.78 -7.90
N LEU A 21 4.10 -5.72 -8.52
CA LEU A 21 4.10 -5.56 -9.97
C LEU A 21 4.88 -6.69 -10.68
N THR A 22 5.99 -7.13 -10.10
CA THR A 22 6.75 -8.29 -10.58
C THR A 22 5.94 -9.59 -10.48
N LYS A 23 5.06 -9.74 -9.47
CA LYS A 23 4.13 -10.87 -9.43
C LYS A 23 3.07 -10.82 -10.53
N TYR A 24 2.59 -9.63 -10.88
CA TYR A 24 1.73 -9.47 -12.04
C TYR A 24 2.47 -9.77 -13.36
N ASP A 25 3.74 -9.38 -13.50
CA ASP A 25 4.55 -9.76 -14.68
C ASP A 25 4.68 -11.29 -14.82
N GLU A 26 4.83 -12.01 -13.71
CA GLU A 26 4.87 -13.46 -13.68
C GLU A 26 3.51 -14.06 -14.12
N HIS A 27 2.40 -13.53 -13.61
CA HIS A 27 1.04 -13.96 -14.00
C HIS A 27 0.75 -13.74 -15.49
N LEU A 28 1.25 -12.66 -16.09
CA LEU A 28 1.12 -12.42 -17.53
C LEU A 28 1.83 -13.47 -18.40
N LYS A 29 2.90 -14.07 -17.88
CA LYS A 29 3.69 -15.09 -18.58
C LYS A 29 3.21 -16.51 -18.29
N GLY A 30 2.31 -16.67 -17.33
CA GLY A 30 1.78 -17.96 -16.92
C GLY A 30 0.66 -18.47 -17.82
N ASP A 31 0.23 -19.71 -17.57
CA ASP A 31 -0.77 -20.40 -18.40
C ASP A 31 -2.21 -20.17 -17.92
N ASP A 32 -2.43 -19.46 -16.81
CA ASP A 32 -3.76 -19.16 -16.27
C ASP A 32 -4.34 -17.88 -16.92
N PRO A 33 -5.37 -17.98 -17.79
CA PRO A 33 -5.91 -16.82 -18.49
C PRO A 33 -6.58 -15.79 -17.56
N PHE A 34 -7.09 -16.23 -16.40
CA PHE A 34 -7.75 -15.35 -15.45
C PHE A 34 -6.74 -14.49 -14.69
N LEU A 35 -5.64 -15.10 -14.25
CA LEU A 35 -4.53 -14.38 -13.62
C LEU A 35 -3.84 -13.45 -14.63
N ALA A 36 -3.65 -13.90 -15.87
CA ALA A 36 -3.08 -13.07 -16.93
C ALA A 36 -3.96 -11.85 -17.24
N ALA A 37 -5.28 -12.02 -17.39
CA ALA A 37 -6.19 -10.90 -17.63
C ALA A 37 -6.23 -9.89 -16.47
N THR A 38 -6.14 -10.37 -15.22
CA THR A 38 -6.07 -9.50 -14.04
C THR A 38 -4.76 -8.71 -14.03
N ALA A 39 -3.63 -9.39 -14.28
CA ALA A 39 -2.31 -8.79 -14.35
C ALA A 39 -2.22 -7.73 -15.46
N GLU A 40 -2.76 -8.00 -16.64
CA GLU A 40 -2.80 -7.05 -17.75
C GLU A 40 -3.49 -5.74 -17.35
N ARG A 41 -4.65 -5.84 -16.68
CA ARG A 41 -5.41 -4.67 -16.23
C ARG A 41 -4.65 -3.84 -15.21
N ILE A 42 -3.92 -4.48 -14.29
CA ILE A 42 -3.13 -3.78 -13.27
C ILE A 42 -1.89 -3.13 -13.90
N LEU A 43 -1.16 -3.86 -14.73
CA LEU A 43 0.06 -3.38 -15.39
C LEU A 43 -0.22 -2.31 -16.45
N ALA A 44 -1.38 -2.32 -17.11
CA ALA A 44 -1.77 -1.28 -18.04
C ALA A 44 -1.88 0.10 -17.37
N VAL A 45 -2.33 0.14 -16.11
CA VAL A 45 -2.47 1.41 -15.37
C VAL A 45 -1.13 1.88 -14.81
N GLU A 46 -0.21 0.95 -14.50
CA GLU A 46 1.16 1.29 -14.07
C GLU A 46 1.97 2.01 -15.14
N LYS A 47 1.74 1.75 -16.44
CA LYS A 47 2.46 2.42 -17.54
C LYS A 47 2.36 3.95 -17.50
N GLY A 48 1.32 4.52 -16.89
CA GLY A 48 1.15 5.96 -16.70
C GLY A 48 1.93 6.54 -15.52
N PHE A 49 2.49 5.70 -14.64
CA PHE A 49 3.12 6.06 -13.36
C PHE A 49 4.32 5.13 -13.06
N PRO A 50 5.40 5.21 -13.86
CA PRO A 50 6.59 4.36 -13.69
C PRO A 50 7.26 4.50 -12.31
N GLU A 51 6.98 5.60 -11.59
CA GLU A 51 7.44 5.82 -10.22
C GLU A 51 6.94 4.73 -9.25
N LEU A 52 5.77 4.13 -9.51
CA LEU A 52 5.26 3.04 -8.66
C LEU A 52 6.16 1.80 -8.71
N ARG A 53 6.88 1.58 -9.81
CA ARG A 53 7.89 0.52 -9.92
C ARG A 53 9.28 1.00 -9.51
N ASN A 54 9.72 2.16 -10.00
CA ASN A 54 11.10 2.64 -9.80
C ASN A 54 11.36 3.23 -8.41
N GLY A 55 10.30 3.59 -7.69
CA GLY A 55 10.37 4.18 -6.38
C GLY A 55 10.27 5.70 -6.40
N PHE A 56 9.57 6.26 -5.40
CA PHE A 56 9.43 7.71 -5.22
C PHE A 56 9.58 8.12 -3.76
N SER A 57 9.98 9.38 -3.55
CA SER A 57 10.15 9.97 -2.21
C SER A 57 9.15 11.07 -1.86
N ASP A 58 8.31 11.47 -2.81
CA ASP A 58 7.24 12.44 -2.58
C ASP A 58 5.97 11.71 -2.16
N PHE A 59 5.60 11.84 -0.89
CA PHE A 59 4.45 11.13 -0.32
C PHE A 59 3.12 11.68 -0.85
N SER A 60 3.10 12.87 -1.46
CA SER A 60 1.89 13.36 -2.14
C SER A 60 1.43 12.39 -3.25
N LEU A 61 2.35 11.59 -3.80
CA LEU A 61 2.05 10.56 -4.78
C LEU A 61 1.28 9.36 -4.21
N LEU A 62 1.30 9.13 -2.89
CA LEU A 62 0.45 8.11 -2.27
C LEU A 62 -1.02 8.50 -2.37
N GLU A 63 -1.34 9.75 -2.02
CA GLU A 63 -2.71 10.25 -2.09
C GLU A 63 -3.16 10.47 -3.53
N LYS A 64 -2.29 11.05 -4.37
CA LYS A 64 -2.59 11.29 -5.79
C LYS A 64 -2.91 10.00 -6.54
N ASN A 65 -2.26 8.90 -6.20
CA ASN A 65 -2.40 7.61 -6.89
C ASN A 65 -3.13 6.56 -6.04
N LYS A 66 -3.93 6.99 -5.05
CA LYS A 66 -4.58 6.10 -4.09
C LYS A 66 -5.36 4.96 -4.76
N ASP A 67 -6.20 5.28 -5.74
CA ASP A 67 -7.01 4.28 -6.46
C ASP A 67 -6.17 3.25 -7.21
N LEU A 68 -5.03 3.68 -7.77
CA LEU A 68 -4.10 2.80 -8.48
C LEU A 68 -3.35 1.89 -7.50
N ILE A 69 -2.85 2.47 -6.40
CA ILE A 69 -2.21 1.72 -5.32
C ILE A 69 -3.19 0.70 -4.73
N ASP A 70 -4.45 1.07 -4.55
CA ASP A 70 -5.50 0.19 -4.04
C ASP A 70 -5.75 -1.02 -4.94
N ARG A 71 -5.64 -0.85 -6.27
CA ARG A 71 -5.72 -1.96 -7.24
C ARG A 71 -4.49 -2.85 -7.19
N ILE A 72 -3.29 -2.27 -7.11
CA ILE A 72 -2.04 -3.05 -6.99
C ILE A 72 -2.03 -3.89 -5.71
N LEU A 73 -2.63 -3.37 -4.63
CA LEU A 73 -2.72 -4.07 -3.35
C LEU A 73 -3.86 -5.09 -3.26
N GLN A 74 -4.71 -5.23 -4.28
CA GLN A 74 -5.95 -6.01 -4.23
C GLN A 74 -5.73 -7.47 -3.81
N ASP A 75 -4.68 -8.12 -4.29
CA ASP A 75 -4.41 -9.53 -3.95
C ASP A 75 -3.95 -9.70 -2.50
N THR A 76 -3.32 -8.67 -1.93
CA THR A 76 -2.90 -8.67 -0.53
C THR A 76 -4.01 -8.20 0.42
N PHE A 77 -4.96 -7.41 -0.08
CA PHE A 77 -6.12 -6.86 0.64
C PHE A 77 -7.43 -7.31 0.00
N THR A 78 -7.60 -8.63 -0.13
CA THR A 78 -8.79 -9.20 -0.76
C THR A 78 -10.05 -8.83 0.02
N GLU A 79 -11.06 -8.36 -0.69
CA GLU A 79 -12.33 -7.92 -0.09
C GLU A 79 -13.01 -9.03 0.72
N ALA A 80 -12.94 -10.27 0.24
CA ALA A 80 -13.53 -11.45 0.91
C ALA A 80 -12.97 -11.69 2.32
N LEU A 81 -11.72 -11.29 2.58
CA LEU A 81 -11.06 -11.49 3.88
C LEU A 81 -11.00 -10.19 4.71
N SER A 82 -11.45 -9.06 4.15
CA SER A 82 -11.25 -7.72 4.73
C SER A 82 -11.91 -7.55 6.11
N SER A 83 -13.01 -8.24 6.38
CA SER A 83 -13.69 -8.23 7.70
C SER A 83 -13.13 -9.26 8.68
N ASN A 84 -12.33 -10.22 8.23
CA ASN A 84 -11.78 -11.29 9.06
C ASN A 84 -10.31 -11.09 9.37
N GLU A 85 -9.53 -10.48 8.48
CA GLU A 85 -8.10 -10.25 8.68
C GLU A 85 -7.82 -8.82 9.12
N ILE A 86 -6.87 -8.65 10.04
CA ILE A 86 -6.34 -7.34 10.41
C ILE A 86 -5.09 -7.12 9.57
N LYS A 87 -5.18 -6.21 8.59
CA LYS A 87 -4.07 -5.85 7.69
C LYS A 87 -3.91 -4.35 7.59
N VAL A 88 -2.65 -3.91 7.60
CA VAL A 88 -2.26 -2.52 7.39
C VAL A 88 -1.02 -2.48 6.52
N ALA A 89 -1.06 -1.70 5.44
CA ALA A 89 0.11 -1.31 4.67
C ALA A 89 0.55 0.07 5.16
N THR A 90 1.76 0.16 5.68
CA THR A 90 2.33 1.40 6.24
C THR A 90 3.79 1.54 5.84
N LEU A 91 4.33 2.74 6.01
CA LEU A 91 5.75 3.00 5.88
C LEU A 91 6.49 2.58 7.16
N PRO A 92 7.70 2.00 7.06
CA PRO A 92 8.51 1.69 8.23
C PRO A 92 8.76 2.93 9.09
N TYR A 93 8.61 2.77 10.41
CA TYR A 93 8.85 3.83 11.41
C TYR A 93 8.00 5.09 11.26
N GLN A 94 6.89 5.01 10.53
CA GLN A 94 5.98 6.14 10.32
C GLN A 94 4.54 5.67 10.50
N GLY A 95 3.70 6.49 11.14
CA GLY A 95 2.26 6.22 11.32
C GLY A 95 1.40 6.44 10.07
N VAL A 96 2.01 6.42 8.87
CA VAL A 96 1.29 6.71 7.61
C VAL A 96 0.65 5.45 7.06
N ILE A 97 -0.66 5.33 7.20
CA ILE A 97 -1.44 4.22 6.66
C ILE A 97 -1.73 4.44 5.17
N ILE A 98 -1.20 3.57 4.32
CA ILE A 98 -1.45 3.57 2.88
C ILE A 98 -2.78 2.88 2.58
N LYS A 99 -2.99 1.68 3.16
CA LYS A 99 -4.21 0.88 3.04
C LYS A 99 -4.45 0.06 4.29
N SER A 100 -5.70 -0.17 4.65
CA SER A 100 -6.09 -1.02 5.77
C SER A 100 -7.30 -1.88 5.44
N SER A 101 -7.40 -3.05 6.08
CA SER A 101 -8.58 -3.93 6.05
C SER A 101 -9.78 -3.30 6.79
N LYS A 102 -11.00 -3.72 6.45
CA LYS A 102 -12.22 -3.33 7.17
C LYS A 102 -12.16 -3.67 8.65
N ARG A 103 -11.65 -4.86 9.01
CA ARG A 103 -11.52 -5.27 10.42
C ARG A 103 -10.65 -4.32 11.23
N PHE A 104 -9.51 -3.89 10.66
CA PHE A 104 -8.67 -2.87 11.28
C PHE A 104 -9.43 -1.55 11.45
N GLN A 105 -10.13 -1.08 10.42
CA GLN A 105 -10.91 0.16 10.47
C GLN A 105 -11.98 0.13 11.56
N SER A 106 -12.70 -0.99 11.72
CA SER A 106 -13.67 -1.20 12.80
C SER A 106 -13.02 -1.12 14.18
N ILE A 107 -11.87 -1.78 14.38
CA ILE A 107 -11.15 -1.73 15.67
C ILE A 107 -10.75 -0.30 16.02
N ILE A 108 -10.23 0.47 15.06
CA ILE A 108 -9.84 1.86 15.30
C ILE A 108 -11.07 2.73 15.61
N HIS A 109 -12.18 2.51 14.91
CA HIS A 109 -13.43 3.22 15.18
C HIS A 109 -13.98 2.91 16.59
N GLU A 110 -13.94 1.64 17.01
CA GLU A 110 -14.40 1.20 18.34
C GLU A 110 -13.49 1.67 19.48
N ALA A 111 -12.22 1.97 19.21
CA ALA A 111 -11.28 2.53 20.19
C ALA A 111 -11.65 3.97 20.62
N GLY A 112 -12.57 4.62 19.90
CA GLY A 112 -13.11 5.94 20.22
C GLY A 112 -12.48 7.07 19.42
N ASP A 113 -13.17 8.21 19.42
CA ASP A 113 -12.78 9.38 18.65
C ASP A 113 -11.42 9.93 19.12
N GLY A 114 -10.53 10.19 18.17
CA GLY A 114 -9.19 10.74 18.42
C GLY A 114 -8.14 9.69 18.77
N TYR A 115 -8.47 8.40 18.82
CA TYR A 115 -7.47 7.34 18.94
C TYR A 115 -6.60 7.26 17.67
N GLU A 116 -5.29 7.45 17.81
CA GLU A 116 -4.32 7.24 16.74
C GLU A 116 -3.37 6.08 17.12
N PRO A 117 -3.23 5.05 16.28
CA PRO A 117 -2.30 3.95 16.53
C PRO A 117 -0.85 4.42 16.53
N GLU A 118 -0.12 4.09 17.58
CA GLU A 118 1.31 4.40 17.70
C GLU A 118 2.17 3.16 17.49
N ILE A 119 3.27 3.31 16.75
CA ILE A 119 4.28 2.26 16.59
C ILE A 119 5.07 2.17 17.89
N ARG A 120 5.10 0.99 18.50
CA ARG A 120 5.87 0.72 19.73
C ARG A 120 7.29 0.27 19.39
N ASN A 121 8.22 0.43 20.34
CA ASN A 121 9.62 0.00 20.24
C ASN A 121 10.40 0.63 19.07
N VAL A 122 10.07 1.87 18.71
CA VAL A 122 10.83 2.65 17.70
C VAL A 122 11.98 3.37 18.39
N GLY A 123 12.96 2.60 18.87
CA GLY A 123 14.19 3.10 19.49
C GLY A 123 14.01 3.72 20.87
N ASP A 124 14.14 2.87 21.90
CA ASP A 124 14.88 3.24 23.11
C ASP A 124 16.39 3.04 22.85
#